data_AF-A0AAV4TRG1-F1
#
_entry.id   AF-A0AAV4TRG1-F1
#
_cell.length_a   1.000
_cell.length_b   1.000
_cell.length_c   1.000
_cell.angle_alpha   90.00
_cell.angle_beta   90.00
_cell.angle_gamma   90.00
#
_symmetry.space_group_name_H-M   'P 1'
#
loop_
_entity.id
_entity.type
_entity.pdbx_description
1 polymer ?
#
loop_
_entity_poly.entity_id
_entity_poly.type
_entity_poly.pdbx_seq_one_letter_code
_entity_poly.pdbx_strand_id
1 'polypeptide(L)'
;MEQRINSGAEVFCDLYSVYAPVGRLASAYDGVVEALRFDLTQLQCRTEQFTKAVILSNSKAALLAINSSLSPQFTSIEKCISCLEDLDSKGKDNVL
;
A
#
# COMPACT_ATOMS: atom_id res chain seq x y z
N MET A 1 -9.11 31.48 -4.86
CA MET A 1 -8.30 30.58 -4.02
C MET A 1 -8.88 29.19 -4.19
N GLU A 2 -8.30 28.34 -5.03
CA GLU A 2 -8.68 26.93 -5.08
C GLU A 2 -8.15 26.25 -3.80
N GLN A 3 -9.05 25.69 -3.00
CA GLN A 3 -8.67 24.74 -1.95
C GLN A 3 -8.15 23.48 -2.64
N ARG A 4 -6.83 23.40 -2.86
CA ARG A 4 -6.17 22.12 -3.14
C ARG A 4 -6.33 21.24 -1.89
N ILE A 5 -7.25 20.29 -1.98
CA ILE A 5 -7.51 19.28 -0.95
C ILE A 5 -6.21 18.49 -0.76
N ASN A 6 -5.75 18.36 0.49
CA ASN A 6 -4.63 17.48 0.81
C ASN A 6 -5.06 16.04 0.53
N SER A 7 -4.28 15.30 -0.26
CA SER A 7 -4.54 13.87 -0.43
C SER A 7 -4.08 13.13 0.82
N GLY A 8 -4.92 12.20 1.27
CA GLY A 8 -4.67 11.32 2.41
C GLY A 8 -4.59 9.87 1.98
N ALA A 9 -3.96 9.07 2.81
CA ALA A 9 -3.92 7.62 2.72
C ALA A 9 -4.61 7.05 3.96
N GLU A 10 -5.50 6.10 3.75
CA GLU A 10 -6.20 5.41 4.83
C GLU A 10 -6.22 3.91 4.54
N VAL A 11 -5.98 3.13 5.58
CA VAL A 11 -6.15 1.68 5.59
C VAL A 11 -6.86 1.25 6.86
N PHE A 12 -7.70 0.23 6.72
CA PHE A 12 -8.48 -0.32 7.83
C PHE A 12 -8.67 -1.82 7.64
N CYS A 13 -8.39 -2.57 8.69
CA CYS A 13 -8.78 -3.98 8.85
C CYS A 13 -8.89 -4.31 10.34
N ASP A 14 -9.26 -5.54 10.69
CA ASP A 14 -9.42 -5.97 12.08
C ASP A 14 -8.13 -5.89 12.92
N LEU A 15 -6.95 -5.86 12.27
CA LEU A 15 -5.65 -5.82 12.95
C LEU A 15 -5.11 -4.40 13.16
N TYR A 16 -5.48 -3.45 12.31
CA TYR A 16 -4.97 -2.08 12.38
C TYR A 16 -5.84 -1.08 11.59
N SER A 17 -5.73 0.19 11.97
CA SER A 17 -6.29 1.32 11.24
C SER A 17 -5.24 2.43 11.20
N VAL A 18 -4.94 2.93 10.01
CA VAL A 18 -3.93 3.97 9.80
C VAL A 18 -4.49 5.02 8.88
N TYR A 19 -4.36 6.28 9.28
CA TYR A 19 -4.58 7.45 8.44
C TYR A 19 -3.32 8.32 8.42
N ALA A 20 -2.91 8.77 7.24
CA ALA A 20 -1.79 9.68 7.11
C ALA A 20 -2.02 10.68 5.97
N PRO A 21 -1.69 11.97 6.18
CA PRO A 21 -1.64 12.94 5.08
C PRO A 21 -0.45 12.61 4.16
N VAL A 22 -0.68 12.55 2.85
CA VAL A 22 0.36 12.24 1.84
C VAL A 22 1.00 13.52 1.29
N GLY A 23 0.21 14.60 1.20
CA GLY A 23 0.73 15.92 0.89
C GLY A 23 -0.24 16.78 0.09
N ARG A 24 0.09 18.07 0.00
CA ARG A 24 -0.75 19.09 -0.65
C ARG A 24 -0.74 19.03 -2.18
N LEU A 25 0.28 18.41 -2.76
CA LEU A 25 0.45 18.24 -4.20
C LEU A 25 0.23 16.79 -4.65
N ALA A 26 -0.03 15.89 -3.70
CA ALA A 26 -0.28 14.49 -3.98
C ALA A 26 -1.65 14.33 -4.64
N SER A 27 -1.72 13.46 -5.63
CA SER A 27 -2.96 13.04 -6.28
C SER A 27 -3.68 11.97 -5.47
N ALA A 28 -4.91 11.64 -5.87
CA ALA A 28 -5.62 10.50 -5.32
C ALA A 28 -4.85 9.17 -5.56
N TYR A 29 -4.14 9.06 -6.69
CA TYR A 29 -3.31 7.90 -6.98
C TYR A 29 -2.17 7.75 -5.97
N ASP A 30 -1.48 8.85 -5.64
CA ASP A 30 -0.40 8.85 -4.64
C ASP A 30 -0.95 8.46 -3.25
N GLY A 31 -2.15 8.94 -2.92
CA GLY A 31 -2.89 8.53 -1.72
C GLY A 31 -3.08 7.02 -1.62
N VAL A 32 -3.50 6.39 -2.72
CA VAL A 32 -3.72 4.94 -2.76
C VAL A 32 -2.42 4.15 -2.74
N VAL A 33 -1.38 4.58 -3.48
CA VAL A 33 -0.06 3.92 -3.43
C VAL A 33 0.49 3.96 -2.00
N GLU A 34 0.33 5.08 -1.31
CA GLU A 34 0.82 5.22 0.04
C GLU A 34 -0.03 4.46 1.06
N ALA A 35 -1.34 4.34 0.84
CA ALA A 35 -2.20 3.44 1.61
C ALA A 35 -1.72 1.98 1.47
N LEU A 36 -1.46 1.50 0.25
CA LEU A 36 -0.91 0.16 0.01
C LEU A 36 0.45 -0.04 0.70
N ARG A 37 1.31 0.99 0.69
CA ARG A 37 2.58 0.96 1.42
C ARG A 37 2.35 0.78 2.92
N PHE A 38 1.40 1.51 3.51
CA PHE A 38 1.07 1.35 4.92
C PHE A 38 0.51 -0.03 5.23
N ASP A 39 -0.41 -0.53 4.39
CA ASP A 39 -1.01 -1.85 4.55
C ASP A 39 0.06 -2.95 4.61
N LEU A 40 0.94 -2.97 3.61
CA LEU A 40 2.03 -3.95 3.51
C LEU A 40 3.04 -3.82 4.66
N THR A 41 3.37 -2.59 5.06
CA THR A 41 4.27 -2.36 6.22
C THR A 41 3.63 -2.89 7.52
N GLN A 42 2.33 -2.64 7.73
CA GLN A 42 1.63 -3.13 8.91
C GLN A 42 1.54 -4.66 8.94
N LEU A 43 1.30 -5.29 7.78
CA LEU A 43 1.32 -6.75 7.64
C LEU A 43 2.71 -7.32 7.95
N GLN A 44 3.79 -6.73 7.43
CA GLN A 44 5.15 -7.15 7.76
C GLN A 44 5.46 -7.11 9.26
N CYS A 45 4.96 -6.10 9.98
CA CYS A 45 5.12 -6.01 11.43
C CYS A 45 4.26 -7.02 12.21
N ARG A 46 3.33 -7.72 11.55
CA ARG A 46 2.30 -8.57 12.16
C ARG A 46 2.24 -9.95 11.55
N THR A 47 3.35 -10.46 11.01
CA THR A 47 3.41 -11.76 10.33
C THR A 47 2.86 -12.91 11.18
N GLU A 48 2.95 -12.84 12.51
CA GLU A 48 2.41 -13.88 13.39
C GLU A 48 0.88 -13.83 13.59
N GLN A 49 0.20 -12.79 13.10
CA GLN A 49 -1.24 -12.55 13.32
C GLN A 49 -2.11 -12.95 12.13
N PHE A 50 -1.51 -13.39 11.02
CA PHE A 50 -2.23 -13.86 9.85
C PHE A 50 -1.45 -14.93 9.08
N THR A 51 -2.18 -15.77 8.36
CA THR A 51 -1.62 -16.71 7.37
C THR A 51 -1.86 -16.19 5.94
N LYS A 52 -3.00 -15.54 5.72
CA LYS A 52 -3.40 -14.96 4.45
C LYS A 52 -3.92 -13.54 4.66
N ALA A 53 -3.56 -12.63 3.76
CA ALA A 53 -4.09 -11.28 3.72
C ALA A 53 -4.69 -11.01 2.33
N VAL A 54 -5.82 -10.31 2.30
CA VAL A 54 -6.44 -9.80 1.07
C VAL A 54 -6.46 -8.29 1.15
N ILE A 55 -5.79 -7.64 0.22
CA ILE A 55 -5.69 -6.18 0.17
C ILE A 55 -6.64 -5.69 -0.92
N LEU A 56 -7.61 -4.87 -0.54
CA LEU A 56 -8.61 -4.33 -1.46
C LEU A 56 -8.28 -2.89 -1.81
N SER A 57 -8.12 -2.60 -3.10
CA SER A 57 -7.91 -1.25 -3.61
C SER A 57 -8.85 -0.92 -4.76
N ASN A 58 -9.42 0.28 -4.77
CA ASN A 58 -10.22 0.78 -5.88
C ASN A 58 -9.36 1.29 -7.05
N SER A 59 -8.03 1.33 -6.90
CA SER A 59 -7.11 1.77 -7.95
C SER A 59 -6.48 0.59 -8.68
N LYS A 60 -7.11 0.18 -9.79
CA LYS A 60 -6.53 -0.83 -10.70
C LYS A 60 -5.12 -0.45 -11.15
N ALA A 61 -4.86 0.84 -11.36
CA ALA A 61 -3.53 1.32 -11.74
C ALA A 61 -2.48 1.05 -10.65
N ALA A 62 -2.82 1.25 -9.38
CA ALA A 62 -1.89 1.02 -8.27
C ALA A 62 -1.59 -0.47 -8.09
N LEU A 63 -2.63 -1.32 -8.17
CA LEU A 63 -2.46 -2.78 -8.11
C LEU A 63 -1.58 -3.30 -9.26
N LEU A 64 -1.82 -2.80 -10.49
CA LEU A 64 -0.99 -3.15 -11.64
C LEU A 64 0.46 -2.65 -11.48
N ALA A 65 0.67 -1.46 -10.91
CA ALA A 65 2.00 -0.91 -10.76
C ALA A 65 2.86 -1.69 -9.74
N ILE A 66 2.24 -2.20 -8.68
CA ILE A 66 2.91 -3.03 -7.67
C ILE A 66 3.10 -4.47 -8.16
N ASN A 67 2.15 -5.01 -8.93
CA ASN A 67 2.25 -6.37 -9.48
C ASN A 67 2.99 -6.44 -10.84
N SER A 68 3.56 -5.32 -11.27
CA SER A 68 4.23 -5.18 -12.56
C SER A 68 5.71 -5.54 -12.44
N SER A 69 6.25 -6.29 -13.40
CA SER A 69 7.69 -6.57 -13.53
C SER A 69 8.50 -5.38 -14.08
N LEU A 70 7.86 -4.25 -14.40
CA LEU A 70 8.55 -3.04 -14.86
C LEU A 70 9.25 -2.35 -13.71
N SER A 71 10.42 -1.77 -13.99
CA SER A 71 11.19 -0.97 -13.03
C SER A 71 10.29 0.10 -12.40
N PRO A 72 10.13 0.13 -11.07
CA PRO A 72 9.23 1.11 -10.45
C PRO A 72 9.81 2.51 -10.64
N GLN A 73 8.95 3.47 -10.96
CA GLN A 73 9.37 4.87 -11.14
C GLN A 73 9.32 5.65 -9.82
N PHE A 74 8.71 5.08 -8.78
CA PHE A 74 8.44 5.74 -7.50
C PHE A 74 8.90 4.86 -6.34
N THR A 75 9.60 5.47 -5.38
CA THR A 75 10.15 4.79 -4.20
C THR A 75 9.07 4.14 -3.32
N SER A 76 7.84 4.68 -3.28
CA SER A 76 6.73 4.03 -2.57
C SER A 76 6.33 2.69 -3.22
N ILE A 77 6.38 2.59 -4.56
CA ILE A 77 6.07 1.35 -5.28
C ILE A 77 7.18 0.33 -5.07
N GLU A 78 8.45 0.75 -5.13
CA GLU A 78 9.60 -0.12 -4.82
C GLU A 78 9.47 -0.73 -3.42
N LYS A 79 9.08 0.11 -2.43
CA LYS A 79 8.85 -0.36 -1.07
C LYS A 79 7.70 -1.37 -0.99
N CYS A 80 6.60 -1.12 -1.69
CA CYS A 80 5.49 -2.09 -1.74
C CYS A 80 5.94 -3.44 -2.30
N ILE A 81 6.67 -3.44 -3.42
CA ILE A 81 7.19 -4.66 -4.05
C ILE A 81 8.11 -5.41 -3.09
N SER A 82 9.08 -4.71 -2.50
CA SER A 82 10.00 -5.31 -1.52
C SER A 82 9.26 -5.87 -0.30
N CYS A 83 8.17 -5.22 0.14
CA CYS A 83 7.36 -5.74 1.23
C CYS A 83 6.62 -7.03 0.88
N LEU A 84 6.09 -7.12 -0.35
CA LEU A 84 5.44 -8.33 -0.84
C LEU A 84 6.41 -9.49 -0.95
N GLU A 85 7.60 -9.25 -1.51
CA GLU A 85 8.66 -10.27 -1.62
C GLU A 85 9.09 -10.78 -0.23
N ASP A 86 9.23 -9.89 0.75
CA ASP A 86 9.55 -10.26 2.13
C ASP A 86 8.42 -11.08 2.78
N LEU A 87 7.16 -10.70 2.58
CA LEU A 87 6.02 -11.47 3.08
C LEU A 87 5.90 -12.85 2.42
N ASP A 88 6.14 -12.94 1.11
CA ASP A 88 6.16 -14.20 0.36
C ASP A 88 7.30 -15.12 0.84
N SER A 89 8.49 -14.55 1.08
CA SER A 89 9.63 -15.30 1.66
C SER A 89 9.34 -15.87 3.06
N LYS A 90 8.40 -15.26 3.79
CA LYS A 90 7.90 -15.71 5.09
C LYS A 90 6.70 -16.67 4.98
N GLY A 91 6.36 -17.11 3.77
CA GLY A 91 5.28 -18.04 3.49
C GLY A 91 3.89 -17.45 3.69
N LYS A 92 3.72 -16.13 3.54
CA LYS A 92 2.42 -15.46 3.67
C LYS A 92 1.75 -15.37 2.30
N ASP A 93 0.50 -15.82 2.24
CA ASP A 93 -0.34 -15.69 1.05
C ASP A 93 -0.96 -14.29 1.03
N ASN A 94 -0.48 -13.42 0.14
CA ASN A 94 -0.99 -12.07 -0.04
C ASN A 94 -1.69 -11.98 -1.40
N VAL A 95 -2.99 -11.69 -1.37
CA VAL A 95 -3.79 -11.48 -2.58
C VAL A 95 -4.09 -10.00 -2.71
N LEU A 96 -3.63 -9.42 -3.82
CA LEU A 96 -3.87 -8.03 -4.25
C LEU A 96 -5.03 -7.95 -5.26
#